data_AF-A0A516GW29-F1
#
_entry.id   AF-A0A516GW29-F1
#
_cell.length_a   1.000
_cell.length_b   1.000
_cell.length_c   1.000
_cell.angle_alpha   90.00
_cell.angle_beta   90.00
_cell.angle_gamma   90.00
#
_symmetry.space_group_name_H-M   'P 1'
#
loop_
_entity.id
_entity.type
_entity.pdbx_description
1 polymer ?
#
loop_
_entity_poly.entity_id
_entity_poly.type
_entity_poly.pdbx_seq_one_letter_code
_entity_poly.pdbx_strand_id
1 'polypeptide(L)'
;MVDVFESISASKETELKISELLSTQSIFELVFEIVKDSGFYNQDENFKLIRALNIDTTEESLEEDLYSTWITMGDNLNTAKTQEEFNAKFALFVPIILKRMELINRVAI
;
A
#
# COMPACT_ATOMS: atom_id res chain seq x y z
N MET A 1 6.79 9.96 2.88
CA MET A 1 5.41 9.66 2.41
C MET A 1 5.20 10.21 1.00
N VAL A 2 5.48 11.51 0.77
CA VAL A 2 5.61 12.09 -0.58
C VAL A 2 6.66 11.34 -1.42
N ASP A 3 7.79 10.93 -0.82
CA ASP A 3 8.86 10.21 -1.54
C ASP A 3 8.46 8.88 -2.19
N VAL A 4 7.50 8.13 -1.65
CA VAL A 4 7.07 6.83 -2.25
C VAL A 4 6.29 7.09 -3.53
N PHE A 5 5.36 8.05 -3.47
CA PHE A 5 4.61 8.46 -4.63
C PHE A 5 5.49 9.20 -5.62
N GLU A 6 6.41 10.07 -5.21
CA GLU A 6 7.36 10.72 -6.13
C GLU A 6 8.33 9.72 -6.75
N SER A 7 8.83 8.73 -6.00
CA SER A 7 9.71 7.68 -6.56
C SER A 7 9.00 6.81 -7.58
N ILE A 8 7.70 6.53 -7.39
CA ILE A 8 6.90 5.69 -8.29
C ILE A 8 6.28 6.51 -9.44
N SER A 9 5.86 7.75 -9.21
CA SER A 9 5.30 8.65 -10.23
C SER A 9 6.34 9.35 -11.10
N ALA A 10 7.61 9.41 -10.66
CA ALA A 10 8.73 9.84 -11.51
C ALA A 10 9.10 8.81 -12.58
N SER A 11 8.57 7.58 -12.50
CA SER A 11 8.62 6.61 -13.60
C SER A 11 7.85 7.18 -14.79
N LYS A 12 8.58 7.63 -15.82
CA LYS A 12 8.02 8.17 -17.07
C LYS A 12 7.37 7.09 -17.97
N GLU A 13 7.24 5.86 -17.50
CA GLU A 13 6.57 4.79 -18.24
C GLU A 13 5.07 4.80 -17.93
N THR A 14 4.26 4.66 -18.98
CA THR A 14 2.79 4.62 -18.91
C THR A 14 2.27 3.38 -18.17
N GLU A 15 3.13 2.40 -17.90
CA GLU A 15 2.85 1.16 -17.17
C GLU A 15 3.87 0.98 -16.04
N LEU A 16 3.36 0.92 -14.81
CA LEU A 16 4.17 0.60 -13.64
C LEU A 16 4.64 -0.86 -13.73
N LYS A 17 5.94 -1.14 -13.64
CA LYS A 17 6.41 -2.53 -13.57
C LYS A 17 6.24 -3.06 -12.15
N ILE A 18 5.74 -4.28 -12.02
CA ILE A 18 5.60 -4.95 -10.70
C ILE A 18 6.94 -5.02 -9.96
N SER A 19 8.05 -5.19 -10.68
CA SER A 19 9.40 -5.15 -10.10
C SER A 19 9.75 -3.79 -9.48
N GLU A 20 9.31 -2.69 -10.08
CA GLU A 20 9.50 -1.34 -9.52
C GLU A 20 8.67 -1.19 -8.23
N LEU A 21 7.44 -1.69 -8.23
CA LEU A 21 6.59 -1.66 -7.04
C LEU A 21 7.21 -2.49 -5.90
N LEU A 22 7.63 -3.73 -6.19
CA LEU A 22 8.32 -4.59 -5.22
C LEU A 22 9.60 -3.97 -4.67
N SER A 23 10.34 -3.18 -5.47
CA SER A 23 11.54 -2.48 -5.01
C SER A 23 11.28 -1.48 -3.87
N THR A 24 10.02 -1.04 -3.71
CA THR A 24 9.61 -0.10 -2.65
C THR A 24 9.19 -0.76 -1.34
N GLN A 25 9.23 -2.10 -1.25
CA GLN A 25 8.82 -2.84 -0.05
C GLN A 25 9.49 -2.33 1.23
N SER A 26 10.80 -2.08 1.20
CA SER A 26 11.55 -1.56 2.36
C SER A 26 11.02 -0.22 2.88
N ILE A 27 10.45 0.60 1.99
CA ILE A 27 9.84 1.88 2.39
C ILE A 27 8.50 1.64 3.08
N PHE A 28 7.69 0.71 2.56
CA PHE A 28 6.45 0.31 3.21
C PHE A 28 6.68 -0.32 4.58
N GLU A 29 7.72 -1.13 4.75
CA GLU A 29 8.12 -1.73 6.03
C GLU A 29 8.49 -0.65 7.05
N LEU A 30 9.30 0.34 6.64
CA LEU A 30 9.66 1.47 7.48
C LEU A 30 8.42 2.26 7.93
N VAL A 31 7.50 2.56 7.00
CA VAL A 31 6.25 3.25 7.33
C VAL A 31 5.41 2.42 8.29
N PHE A 32 5.30 1.12 8.05
CA PHE A 32 4.52 0.22 8.92
C PHE A 32 5.00 0.28 10.36
N GLU A 33 6.31 0.18 10.60
CA GLU A 33 6.85 0.25 11.97
C GLU A 33 6.62 1.63 12.61
N ILE A 34 6.81 2.73 11.88
CA ILE A 34 6.51 4.09 12.39
C ILE A 34 5.03 4.22 12.78
N VAL A 35 4.12 3.75 11.93
CA VAL A 35 2.67 3.86 12.16
C VAL A 35 2.23 2.92 13.29
N LYS A 36 2.79 1.73 13.37
CA LYS A 36 2.53 0.77 14.45
C LYS A 36 2.94 1.32 15.82
N ASP A 37 4.09 1.96 15.92
CA ASP A 37 4.57 2.58 17.18
C ASP A 37 3.68 3.76 17.64
N SER A 38 2.96 4.39 16.71
CA SER A 38 1.97 5.43 17.04
C SER A 38 0.67 4.88 17.65
N GLY A 39 0.45 3.55 17.60
CA GLY A 39 -0.78 2.90 18.05
C GLY A 39 -1.95 3.00 17.05
N PHE A 40 -1.75 3.58 15.87
CA PHE A 40 -2.79 3.77 14.85
C PHE A 40 -3.53 2.46 14.49
N TYR A 41 -2.80 1.35 14.33
CA TYR A 41 -3.39 0.05 13.99
C TYR A 41 -4.13 -0.62 15.15
N ASN A 42 -3.88 -0.19 16.39
CA ASN A 42 -4.56 -0.72 17.58
C ASN A 42 -5.94 -0.09 17.79
N GLN A 43 -6.30 0.91 16.99
CA GLN A 43 -7.65 1.45 16.97
C GLN A 43 -8.59 0.46 16.27
N ASP A 44 -9.62 0.00 16.97
CA ASP A 44 -10.59 -0.99 16.47
C ASP A 44 -11.18 -0.64 15.10
N GLU A 45 -11.44 0.64 14.85
CA GLU A 45 -11.97 1.13 13.57
C GLU A 45 -10.96 0.93 12.43
N ASN A 46 -9.70 1.31 12.65
CA ASN A 46 -8.64 1.14 11.65
C ASN A 46 -8.35 -0.34 11.38
N PHE A 47 -8.34 -1.18 12.42
CA PHE A 47 -8.18 -2.63 12.26
C PHE A 47 -9.32 -3.24 11.42
N LYS A 48 -10.58 -2.86 11.69
CA LYS A 48 -11.74 -3.31 10.91
C LYS A 48 -11.67 -2.82 9.46
N LEU A 49 -11.27 -1.57 9.24
CA LEU A 49 -11.09 -0.99 7.91
C LEU A 49 -10.02 -1.72 7.10
N ILE A 50 -8.84 -1.97 7.68
CA ILE A 50 -7.76 -2.73 7.03
C ILE A 50 -8.25 -4.12 6.65
N ARG A 51 -8.97 -4.79 7.56
CA ARG A 51 -9.52 -6.12 7.29
C ARG A 51 -10.52 -6.11 6.14
N ALA A 52 -11.42 -5.11 6.10
CA ALA A 52 -12.41 -4.96 5.03
C ALA A 52 -11.73 -4.74 3.67
N LEU A 53 -10.80 -3.79 3.60
CA LEU A 53 -10.04 -3.47 2.38
C LEU A 53 -9.22 -4.66 1.86
N ASN A 54 -8.75 -5.54 2.74
CA ASN A 54 -8.00 -6.74 2.36
C ASN A 54 -8.90 -7.89 1.87
N ILE A 55 -10.23 -7.86 2.07
CA ILE A 55 -11.15 -8.92 1.63
C ILE A 55 -11.65 -8.65 0.20
N ASP A 56 -11.75 -7.39 -0.21
CA ASP A 56 -12.33 -6.99 -1.51
C ASP A 56 -11.43 -7.29 -2.72
N THR A 57 -10.28 -7.92 -2.52
CA THR A 57 -9.32 -8.18 -3.58
C THR A 57 -9.19 -9.68 -3.83
N THR A 58 -9.93 -10.14 -4.82
CA THR A 58 -9.87 -11.48 -5.38
C THR A 58 -9.58 -11.35 -6.86
N GLU A 59 -8.32 -11.07 -7.19
CA GLU A 59 -7.80 -11.07 -8.57
C GLU A 59 -7.21 -12.46 -8.90
N GLU A 60 -7.14 -12.81 -10.19
CA GLU A 60 -6.70 -14.14 -10.66
C GLU A 60 -5.19 -14.37 -10.47
N SER A 61 -4.38 -13.31 -10.40
CA SER A 61 -2.92 -13.39 -10.18
C SER A 61 -2.44 -12.47 -9.04
N LEU A 62 -1.36 -12.89 -8.34
CA LEU A 62 -0.77 -12.11 -7.25
C LEU A 62 -0.22 -10.75 -7.71
N GLU A 63 0.26 -10.66 -8.95
CA GLU A 63 0.79 -9.44 -9.53
C GLU A 63 -0.32 -8.43 -9.85
N GLU A 64 -1.42 -8.89 -10.47
CA GLU A 64 -2.60 -8.06 -10.70
C GLU A 64 -3.23 -7.62 -9.39
N ASP A 65 -3.25 -8.50 -8.38
CA ASP A 65 -3.72 -8.18 -7.04
C ASP A 65 -2.88 -7.04 -6.42
N LEU A 66 -1.54 -7.12 -6.50
CA LEU A 66 -0.66 -6.07 -6.01
C LEU A 66 -0.88 -4.74 -6.77
N TYR A 67 -0.97 -4.81 -8.11
CA TYR A 67 -1.20 -3.63 -8.95
C TYR A 67 -2.55 -2.96 -8.67
N SER A 68 -3.62 -3.75 -8.61
CA SER A 68 -4.99 -3.28 -8.34
C SER A 68 -5.09 -2.56 -6.99
N THR A 69 -4.42 -3.07 -5.96
CA THR A 69 -4.36 -2.37 -4.65
C THR A 69 -3.50 -1.14 -4.66
N TRP A 70 -2.40 -1.14 -5.42
CA TRP A 70 -1.61 0.06 -5.61
C TRP A 70 -2.43 1.19 -6.25
N ILE A 71 -3.17 0.87 -7.33
CA ILE A 71 -4.06 1.83 -8.00
C ILE A 71 -5.16 2.30 -7.05
N THR A 72 -5.83 1.37 -6.35
CA THR A 72 -6.89 1.69 -5.39
C THR A 72 -6.38 2.61 -4.27
N MET A 73 -5.17 2.36 -3.75
CA MET A 73 -4.52 3.24 -2.78
C MET A 73 -4.30 4.63 -3.37
N GLY A 74 -3.74 4.72 -4.58
CA GLY A 74 -3.52 6.00 -5.28
C GLY A 74 -4.80 6.80 -5.44
N ASP A 75 -5.87 6.17 -5.92
CA ASP A 75 -7.18 6.81 -6.09
C ASP A 75 -7.75 7.31 -4.76
N ASN A 76 -7.66 6.51 -3.70
CA ASN A 76 -8.11 6.91 -2.37
C ASN A 76 -7.29 8.09 -1.82
N LEU A 77 -5.98 8.11 -2.02
CA LEU A 77 -5.12 9.20 -1.58
C LEU A 77 -5.41 10.50 -2.32
N ASN A 78 -5.71 10.44 -3.62
CA ASN A 78 -6.08 11.60 -4.44
C ASN A 78 -7.38 12.28 -3.97
N THR A 79 -8.23 11.58 -3.20
CA THR A 79 -9.43 12.18 -2.60
C THR A 79 -9.17 12.93 -1.29
N ALA A 80 -7.97 12.82 -0.71
CA ALA A 80 -7.65 13.48 0.55
C ALA A 80 -7.60 15.01 0.40
N LYS A 81 -8.23 15.72 1.35
CA LYS A 81 -8.27 17.19 1.38
C LYS A 81 -7.25 17.79 2.33
N THR A 82 -6.69 16.98 3.23
CA THR A 82 -5.69 17.38 4.21
C THR A 82 -4.54 16.38 4.27
N GLN A 83 -3.38 16.83 4.78
CA GLN A 83 -2.23 15.95 4.98
C GLN A 83 -2.53 14.85 6.00
N GLU A 84 -3.34 15.14 7.01
CA GLU A 84 -3.75 14.17 8.03
C GLU A 84 -4.63 13.07 7.40
N GLU A 85 -5.58 13.46 6.55
CA GLU A 85 -6.43 12.51 5.82
C GLU A 85 -5.60 11.66 4.84
N PHE A 86 -4.62 12.27 4.15
CA PHE A 86 -3.69 11.54 3.29
C PHE A 86 -2.89 10.51 4.09
N ASN A 87 -2.30 10.93 5.21
CA ASN A 87 -1.48 10.06 6.05
C ASN A 87 -2.30 8.90 6.64
N ALA A 88 -3.53 9.16 7.09
CA ALA A 88 -4.42 8.13 7.62
C ALA A 88 -4.82 7.12 6.55
N LYS A 89 -5.21 7.59 5.34
CA LYS A 89 -5.51 6.70 4.22
C LYS A 89 -4.29 5.86 3.83
N PHE A 90 -3.12 6.48 3.71
CA PHE A 90 -1.89 5.77 3.37
C PHE A 90 -1.59 4.68 4.41
N ALA A 91 -1.65 5.03 5.70
CA ALA A 91 -1.44 4.11 6.80
C ALA A 91 -2.37 2.88 6.74
N LEU A 92 -3.64 3.04 6.34
CA LEU A 92 -4.58 1.93 6.16
C LEU A 92 -4.17 0.96 5.04
N PHE A 93 -3.58 1.46 3.95
CA PHE A 93 -3.17 0.63 2.81
C PHE A 93 -1.81 -0.06 2.99
N VAL A 94 -0.90 0.52 3.80
CA VAL A 94 0.45 -0.02 4.07
C VAL A 94 0.46 -1.53 4.39
N PRO A 95 -0.30 -2.05 5.39
CA PRO A 95 -0.27 -3.47 5.72
C PRO A 95 -0.83 -4.36 4.60
N ILE A 96 -1.72 -3.83 3.76
CA ILE A 96 -2.35 -4.56 2.66
C ILE A 96 -1.36 -4.72 1.51
N ILE A 97 -0.65 -3.64 1.15
CA ILE A 97 0.41 -3.65 0.14
C ILE A 97 1.55 -4.59 0.57
N LEU A 98 2.03 -4.47 1.81
CA LEU A 98 3.11 -5.33 2.33
C LEU A 98 2.76 -6.81 2.23
N LYS A 99 1.55 -7.18 2.65
CA LYS A 99 1.09 -8.56 2.56
C LYS A 99 1.13 -9.11 1.13
N ARG A 100 0.79 -8.30 0.12
CA ARG A 100 0.83 -8.73 -1.29
C ARG A 100 2.26 -8.86 -1.81
N MET A 101 3.12 -7.90 -1.49
CA MET A 101 4.54 -7.96 -1.84
C MET A 101 5.20 -9.22 -1.24
N GLU A 102 4.91 -9.53 0.02
CA GLU A 102 5.39 -10.75 0.67
C GLU A 102 4.87 -12.02 -0.01
N LEU A 103 3.60 -12.07 -0.41
CA LEU A 103 3.02 -13.23 -1.10
C LEU A 103 3.72 -13.50 -2.43
N ILE A 104 3.97 -12.47 -3.24
CA ILE A 104 4.72 -12.60 -4.51
C ILE A 104 6.14 -13.09 -4.23
N ASN A 105 6.84 -12.46 -3.29
CA ASN A 105 8.21 -12.81 -2.96
C ASN A 105 8.35 -14.23 -2.38
N ARG A 106 7.33 -14.75 -1.69
CA ARG A 106 7.32 -16.15 -1.21
C ARG A 106 7.11 -17.18 -2.31
N VAL A 107 6.41 -16.82 -3.39
CA VAL A 107 6.17 -17.71 -4.54
C VAL A 107 7.34 -17.67 -5.54
N ALA A 108 8.10 -16.57 -5.56
CA ALA A 108 9.27 -16.40 -6.41
C ALA A 108 10.53 -17.17 -5.95
N ILE A 109 10.51 -17.79 -4.75
CA ILE A 109 11.63 -18.54 -4.14
C ILE A 109 11.44 -20.05 -4.34
#